data_AF-A0A7X8KNH4-F1
#
_entry.id   AF-A0A7X8KNH4-F1
#
_cell.length_a   1.000
_cell.length_b   1.000
_cell.length_c   1.000
_cell.angle_alpha   90.00
_cell.angle_beta   90.00
_cell.angle_gamma   90.00
#
_symmetry.space_group_name_H-M   'P 1'
#
loop_
_entity.id
_entity.type
_entity.pdbx_description
1 polymer ?
#
loop_
_entity_poly.entity_id
_entity_poly.type
_entity_poly.pdbx_seq_one_letter_code
_entity_poly.pdbx_strand_id
1 'polypeptide(L)'
;MNLSASSQDYLETILDLSYQNEEIRSVDIAEKMNVSRASVNKAIGILKTMGYITQERYACIMLTQSGRQAAINIRDRHNTLKYFFSEVLGIDEDIAEEDACRMEHAISKETFEAFKKYIQKETP
;
A
#
# COMPACT_ATOMS: atom_id res chain seq x y z
N MET A 1 11.40 -5.96 -0.48
CA MET A 1 10.30 -6.93 -0.32
C MET A 1 10.14 -7.67 -1.63
N ASN A 2 9.90 -8.98 -1.62
CA ASN A 2 9.58 -9.73 -2.83
C ASN A 2 8.05 -9.93 -2.91
N LEU A 3 7.33 -8.82 -3.10
CA LEU A 3 5.87 -8.77 -3.26
C LEU A 3 5.57 -8.18 -4.63
N SER A 4 4.61 -8.76 -5.36
CA SER A 4 4.08 -8.12 -6.57
C SER A 4 3.40 -6.80 -6.24
N ALA A 5 3.31 -5.88 -7.20
CA ALA A 5 2.58 -4.62 -7.04
C ALA A 5 1.17 -4.87 -6.52
N SER A 6 0.40 -5.75 -7.17
CA SER A 6 -0.94 -6.11 -6.70
C SER A 6 -0.99 -6.57 -5.23
N SER A 7 -0.04 -7.38 -4.76
CA SER A 7 -0.02 -7.79 -3.34
C SER A 7 0.30 -6.63 -2.39
N GLN A 8 1.04 -5.62 -2.85
CA GLN A 8 1.28 -4.38 -2.12
C GLN A 8 0.00 -3.56 -2.01
N ASP A 9 -0.74 -3.38 -3.12
CA ASP A 9 -2.05 -2.69 -3.14
C ASP A 9 -3.04 -3.31 -2.14
N TYR A 10 -3.08 -4.65 -2.06
CA TYR A 10 -3.92 -5.36 -1.09
C TYR A 10 -3.51 -5.04 0.36
N LEU A 11 -2.20 -4.99 0.66
CA LEU A 11 -1.73 -4.69 2.02
C LEU A 11 -2.08 -3.26 2.44
N GLU A 12 -1.95 -2.30 1.53
CA GLU A 12 -2.35 -0.92 1.78
C GLU A 12 -3.86 -0.77 1.92
N THR A 13 -4.64 -1.44 1.09
CA THR A 13 -6.10 -1.44 1.21
C THR A 13 -6.53 -1.98 2.57
N ILE A 14 -5.93 -3.09 3.03
CA ILE A 14 -6.22 -3.66 4.35
C ILE A 14 -5.77 -2.70 5.45
N LEU A 15 -4.63 -2.01 5.29
CA LEU A 15 -4.18 -0.99 6.24
C LEU A 15 -5.21 0.15 6.34
N ASP A 16 -5.69 0.69 5.22
CA ASP A 16 -6.66 1.76 5.20
C ASP A 16 -7.99 1.34 5.85
N LEU A 17 -8.47 0.14 5.53
CA LEU A 17 -9.68 -0.41 6.15
C LEU A 17 -9.50 -0.64 7.66
N SER A 18 -8.28 -0.97 8.11
CA SER A 18 -7.99 -1.17 9.55
C SER A 18 -8.11 0.10 10.40
N TYR A 19 -8.07 1.28 9.77
CA TYR A 19 -8.32 2.54 10.47
C TYR A 19 -9.80 2.89 10.57
N GLN A 20 -10.64 2.29 9.72
CA GLN A 20 -12.07 2.60 9.62
C GLN A 20 -12.93 1.56 10.34
N ASN A 21 -12.49 0.30 10.35
CA ASN A 21 -13.27 -0.84 10.81
C ASN A 21 -12.48 -1.68 11.80
N GLU A 22 -13.15 -2.16 12.85
CA GLU A 22 -12.58 -3.17 13.76
C GLU A 22 -12.49 -4.56 13.08
N GLU A 23 -13.34 -4.82 12.09
CA GLU A 23 -13.48 -6.09 11.39
C GLU A 23 -13.39 -5.90 9.87
N ILE A 24 -12.33 -6.42 9.23
CA ILE A 24 -12.17 -6.37 7.77
C ILE A 24 -12.58 -7.71 7.15
N ARG A 25 -13.48 -7.69 6.17
CA ARG A 25 -13.95 -8.88 5.43
C ARG A 25 -13.50 -8.80 3.97
N SER A 26 -13.49 -9.95 3.29
CA SER A 26 -13.14 -10.01 1.86
C SER A 26 -14.08 -9.16 0.98
N VAL A 27 -15.30 -8.86 1.45
CA VAL A 27 -16.26 -8.03 0.70
C VAL A 27 -15.84 -6.57 0.72
N ASP A 28 -15.38 -6.08 1.87
CA ASP A 28 -14.94 -4.69 2.05
C ASP A 28 -13.72 -4.39 1.19
N ILE A 29 -12.77 -5.35 1.12
CA ILE A 29 -11.60 -5.25 0.25
C ILE A 29 -12.01 -5.28 -1.22
N ALA A 30 -12.95 -6.17 -1.59
CA ALA A 30 -13.42 -6.28 -2.97
C ALA A 30 -14.09 -4.98 -3.45
N GLU A 31 -14.93 -4.38 -2.61
CA GLU A 31 -15.59 -3.11 -2.88
C GLU A 31 -14.59 -1.96 -2.97
N LYS A 32 -13.67 -1.85 -2.01
CA LYS A 32 -12.68 -0.76 -2.00
C LYS A 32 -11.71 -0.82 -3.18
N MET A 33 -11.29 -2.02 -3.60
CA MET A 33 -10.39 -2.19 -4.75
C MET A 33 -11.13 -2.32 -6.08
N ASN A 34 -12.46 -2.35 -6.08
CA ASN A 34 -13.29 -2.61 -7.26
C ASN A 34 -12.88 -3.89 -8.02
N VAL A 35 -12.72 -5.00 -7.28
CA VAL A 35 -12.33 -6.32 -7.83
C VAL A 35 -13.28 -7.42 -7.38
N SER A 36 -13.20 -8.60 -8.02
CA SER A 36 -14.03 -9.74 -7.62
C SER A 36 -13.62 -10.33 -6.25
N ARG A 37 -14.59 -10.85 -5.49
CA ARG A 37 -14.32 -11.61 -4.25
C ARG A 37 -13.39 -12.81 -4.47
N ALA A 38 -13.42 -13.43 -5.65
CA ALA A 38 -12.51 -14.51 -6.00
C ALA A 38 -11.05 -14.03 -6.11
N SER A 39 -10.84 -12.84 -6.68
CA SER A 39 -9.53 -12.19 -6.75
C SER A 39 -8.99 -11.88 -5.35
N VAL A 40 -9.85 -11.33 -4.47
CA VAL A 40 -9.50 -11.06 -3.07
C VAL A 40 -9.08 -12.34 -2.37
N ASN A 41 -9.90 -13.40 -2.42
CA ASN A 41 -9.59 -14.66 -1.73
C ASN A 41 -8.25 -15.27 -2.20
N LYS A 42 -7.94 -15.16 -3.49
CA LYS A 42 -6.64 -15.58 -4.03
C LYS A 42 -5.48 -14.75 -3.44
N ALA A 43 -5.61 -13.43 -3.42
CA ALA A 43 -4.60 -12.53 -2.87
C ALA A 43 -4.39 -12.73 -1.37
N ILE A 44 -5.48 -12.85 -0.60
CA ILE A 44 -5.47 -13.14 0.84
C ILE A 44 -4.79 -14.49 1.11
N GLY A 45 -5.07 -15.53 0.31
CA GLY A 45 -4.36 -16.82 0.42
C GLY A 45 -2.84 -16.69 0.26
N ILE A 46 -2.39 -15.88 -0.70
CA ILE A 46 -0.97 -15.60 -0.93
C ILE A 46 -0.37 -14.83 0.26
N LEU A 47 -0.98 -13.72 0.66
CA LEU A 47 -0.49 -12.87 1.75
C LEU A 47 -0.44 -13.63 3.09
N LYS A 48 -1.43 -14.51 3.34
CA LYS A 48 -1.46 -15.38 4.52
C LYS A 48 -0.31 -16.39 4.49
N THR A 49 -0.07 -17.02 3.35
CA THR A 49 1.05 -17.97 3.17
C THR A 49 2.40 -17.29 3.37
N MET A 50 2.51 -16.01 2.99
CA MET A 50 3.70 -15.18 3.20
C MET A 50 3.79 -14.58 4.62
N GLY A 51 2.80 -14.79 5.48
CA GLY A 51 2.80 -14.33 6.87
C GLY A 51 2.54 -12.83 7.06
N TYR A 52 1.98 -12.14 6.06
CA TYR A 52 1.64 -10.72 6.17
C TYR A 52 0.23 -10.48 6.75
N ILE A 53 -0.64 -11.48 6.69
CA ILE A 53 -1.97 -11.40 7.28
C ILE A 53 -2.33 -12.67 8.05
N THR A 54 -3.25 -12.52 8.98
CA THR A 54 -3.98 -13.64 9.59
C THR A 54 -5.44 -13.57 9.20
N GLN A 55 -6.03 -14.75 9.07
CA GLN A 55 -7.46 -14.91 8.86
C GLN A 55 -7.84 -16.27 9.44
N GLU A 56 -8.53 -16.28 10.59
CA GLU A 56 -9.15 -17.49 11.11
C GLU A 56 -10.39 -17.87 10.30
N ARG A 57 -10.90 -19.08 10.48
CA ARG A 57 -12.01 -19.59 9.67
C ARG A 57 -13.27 -18.77 9.95
N TYR A 58 -13.82 -18.12 8.92
CA TYR A 58 -14.92 -17.15 9.01
C TYR A 58 -14.60 -15.87 9.79
N ALA A 59 -13.34 -15.65 10.15
CA ALA A 59 -12.91 -14.48 10.89
C ALA A 59 -12.41 -13.36 9.98
N CYS A 60 -12.25 -12.20 10.60
CA CYS A 60 -11.76 -10.98 10.00
C CYS A 60 -10.33 -11.16 9.50
N ILE A 61 -10.01 -10.43 8.45
CA ILE A 61 -8.66 -10.30 7.90
C ILE A 61 -7.92 -9.28 8.76
N MET A 62 -6.77 -9.66 9.28
CA MET A 62 -5.92 -8.78 10.08
C MET A 62 -4.50 -8.77 9.55
N LEU A 63 -3.86 -7.60 9.56
CA LEU A 63 -2.44 -7.50 9.28
C LEU A 63 -1.64 -8.11 10.44
N THR A 64 -0.65 -8.93 10.14
CA THR A 64 0.40 -9.24 11.11
C THR A 64 1.27 -8.01 11.36
N GLN A 65 2.14 -8.07 12.36
CA GLN A 65 3.12 -6.99 12.57
C GLN A 65 3.99 -6.74 11.32
N SER A 66 4.44 -7.80 10.65
CA SER A 66 5.21 -7.68 9.41
C SER A 66 4.37 -7.14 8.26
N GLY A 67 3.09 -7.54 8.14
CA GLY A 67 2.16 -7.00 7.16
C GLY A 67 1.89 -5.52 7.35
N ARG A 68 1.65 -5.10 8.58
CA ARG A 68 1.45 -3.69 8.92
C ARG A 68 2.69 -2.87 8.62
N GLN A 69 3.88 -3.34 8.97
CA GLN A 69 5.12 -2.63 8.63
C GLN A 69 5.34 -2.54 7.12
N ALA A 70 5.04 -3.62 6.38
CA ALA A 70 5.12 -3.62 4.93
C ALA A 70 4.16 -2.59 4.32
N ALA A 71 2.89 -2.60 4.70
CA ALA A 71 1.88 -1.66 4.24
C ALA A 71 2.25 -0.20 4.54
N ILE A 72 2.73 0.09 5.76
CA ILE A 72 3.18 1.44 6.14
C ILE A 72 4.35 1.90 5.29
N ASN A 73 5.33 1.02 5.02
CA ASN A 73 6.47 1.36 4.18
C ASN A 73 6.07 1.62 2.72
N ILE A 74 5.03 0.95 2.23
CA ILE A 74 4.49 1.20 0.88
C ILE A 74 3.80 2.56 0.88
N ARG A 75 2.88 2.82 1.82
CA ARG A 75 2.20 4.12 1.95
C ARG A 75 3.15 5.30 2.12
N ASP A 76 4.24 5.11 2.86
CA ASP A 76 5.29 6.12 3.01
C ASP A 76 5.96 6.44 1.66
N ARG A 77 6.10 5.45 0.77
CA ARG A 77 6.60 5.67 -0.59
C ARG A 77 5.62 6.45 -1.43
N HIS A 78 4.35 6.06 -1.45
CA HIS A 78 3.27 6.83 -2.10
C HIS A 78 3.32 8.29 -1.67
N ASN A 79 3.23 8.55 -0.36
CA ASN A 79 3.14 9.89 0.19
C ASN A 79 4.38 10.73 -0.12
N THR A 80 5.57 10.13 -0.05
CA THR A 80 6.82 10.83 -0.38
C THR A 80 6.86 11.22 -1.86
N LEU A 81 6.45 10.32 -2.75
CA LEU A 81 6.42 10.57 -4.19
C LEU A 81 5.36 11.61 -4.56
N LYS A 82 4.15 11.48 -4.00
CA LYS A 82 3.07 12.45 -4.17
C LYS A 82 3.52 13.84 -3.75
N TYR A 83 4.08 13.96 -2.54
CA TYR A 83 4.60 15.23 -2.03
C TYR A 83 5.67 15.82 -2.95
N PHE A 84 6.58 14.98 -3.46
CA PHE A 84 7.59 15.45 -4.40
C PHE A 84 6.97 15.99 -5.69
N PHE A 85 6.01 15.28 -6.26
CA PHE A 85 5.35 15.72 -7.48
C PHE A 85 4.51 16.98 -7.28
N SER A 86 3.70 17.04 -6.23
CA SER A 86 2.83 18.21 -5.99
C SER A 86 3.61 19.41 -5.46
N GLU A 87 4.35 19.25 -4.37
CA GLU A 87 4.92 20.39 -3.63
C GLU A 87 6.28 20.84 -4.18
N VAL A 88 7.07 19.91 -4.72
CA VAL A 88 8.42 20.24 -5.23
C VAL A 88 8.38 20.55 -6.73
N LEU A 89 7.67 19.75 -7.53
CA LEU A 89 7.57 19.98 -8.97
C LEU A 89 6.38 20.86 -9.39
N GLY A 90 5.41 21.08 -8.50
CA GLY A 90 4.20 21.86 -8.81
C GLY A 90 3.22 21.15 -9.75
N ILE A 91 3.24 19.80 -9.76
CA ILE A 91 2.28 19.01 -10.54
C ILE A 91 0.91 19.07 -9.86
N ASP A 92 -0.15 19.08 -10.68
CA ASP A 92 -1.53 18.99 -10.20
C ASP A 92 -1.74 17.80 -9.26
N GLU A 93 -2.55 17.97 -8.20
CA GLU A 93 -2.66 16.99 -7.12
C GLU A 93 -3.21 15.64 -7.61
N ASP A 94 -4.18 15.64 -8.53
CA ASP A 94 -4.78 14.41 -9.06
C ASP A 94 -3.78 13.64 -9.92
N ILE A 95 -2.96 14.35 -10.69
CA ILE A 95 -1.88 13.75 -11.50
C ILE A 95 -0.77 13.22 -10.59
N ALA A 96 -0.38 13.99 -9.56
CA ALA A 96 0.63 13.59 -8.60
C ALA A 96 0.23 12.32 -7.83
N GLU A 97 -1.05 12.20 -7.45
CA GLU A 97 -1.62 11.00 -6.83
C GLU A 97 -1.52 9.78 -7.77
N GLU A 98 -1.95 9.92 -9.02
CA GLU A 98 -1.96 8.82 -9.99
C GLU A 98 -0.53 8.33 -10.32
N ASP A 99 0.41 9.26 -10.50
CA ASP A 99 1.80 8.95 -10.79
C ASP A 99 2.53 8.33 -9.59
N ALA A 100 2.27 8.83 -8.37
CA ALA A 100 2.83 8.26 -7.15
C ALA A 100 2.39 6.80 -6.95
N CYS A 101 1.09 6.51 -7.13
CA CYS A 101 0.50 5.17 -7.01
C CYS A 101 1.12 4.16 -8.00
N ARG A 102 1.41 4.59 -9.23
CA ARG A 102 2.10 3.73 -10.21
C ARG A 102 3.56 3.51 -9.84
N MET A 103 4.23 4.57 -9.39
CA MET A 103 5.68 4.60 -9.25
C MET A 103 6.16 3.94 -7.95
N GLU A 104 5.36 3.97 -6.89
CA GLU A 104 5.74 3.47 -5.57
C GLU A 104 6.12 1.97 -5.57
N HIS A 105 5.49 1.16 -6.41
CA HIS A 105 5.79 -0.28 -6.54
C HIS A 105 6.86 -0.58 -7.59
N ALA A 106 7.16 0.36 -8.48
CA ALA A 106 8.02 0.16 -9.64
C ALA A 106 9.48 0.55 -9.38
N ILE A 107 9.72 1.57 -8.57
CA ILE A 107 11.08 2.10 -8.39
C ILE A 107 11.89 1.28 -7.39
N SER A 108 13.19 1.19 -7.67
CA SER A 108 14.14 0.55 -6.77
C SER A 108 14.15 1.21 -5.39
N LYS A 109 14.59 0.47 -4.38
CA LYS A 109 14.85 1.05 -3.05
C LYS A 109 15.87 2.19 -3.14
N GLU A 110 16.95 2.00 -3.90
CA GLU A 110 18.01 3.01 -4.05
C GLU A 110 17.49 4.33 -4.62
N THR A 111 16.67 4.27 -5.66
CA THR A 111 16.01 5.44 -6.25
C THR A 111 15.15 6.15 -5.21
N PHE A 112 14.32 5.42 -4.48
CA PHE A 112 13.45 6.01 -3.46
C PHE A 112 14.22 6.68 -2.31
N GLU A 113 15.30 6.06 -1.83
CA GLU A 113 16.16 6.66 -0.82
C GLU A 113 16.81 7.97 -1.31
N ALA A 114 17.10 8.08 -2.61
CA ALA A 114 17.58 9.33 -3.20
C ALA A 114 16.51 10.42 -3.20
N PHE A 115 15.25 10.09 -3.54
CA PHE A 115 14.11 11.01 -3.41
C PHE A 115 13.98 11.53 -1.98
N LYS A 116 13.93 10.63 -0.99
CA LYS A 116 13.82 11.00 0.43
C LYS A 116 14.95 11.93 0.87
N LYS A 117 16.20 11.62 0.51
CA LYS A 117 17.35 12.46 0.85
C LYS A 117 17.29 13.84 0.20
N TYR A 118 16.77 13.94 -1.01
CA TYR A 118 16.60 15.23 -1.69
C TYR A 118 15.57 16.08 -0.97
N ILE A 119 14.38 15.54 -0.69
CA ILE A 119 13.29 16.25 0.00
C ILE A 119 13.75 16.77 1.37
N GLN A 120 14.47 15.95 2.14
CA GLN A 120 15.02 16.33 3.45
C GLN A 120 16.08 17.45 3.41
N LYS A 121 16.74 17.65 2.27
CA LYS A 121 17.72 18.73 2.10
C LYS A 121 17.07 20.04 1.67
N GLU A 122 16.09 19.94 0.78
CA GLU A 122 15.46 21.11 0.14
C GLU A 122 14.23 21.62 0.89
N THR A 123 13.71 20.84 1.86
CA THR A 123 12.60 21.24 2.73
C THR A 123 13.07 21.20 4.20
N PRO A 124 13.52 22.32 4.78
CA PRO A 124 14.04 22.38 6.15
C PRO A 124 12.98 22.22 7.25
#